data_AF-A0A956AG85-F1
#
_entry.id   AF-A0A956AG85-F1
#
_cell.length_a   1.000
_cell.length_b   1.000
_cell.length_c   1.000
_cell.angle_alpha   90.00
_cell.angle_beta   90.00
_cell.angle_gamma   90.00
#
_symmetry.space_group_name_H-M   'P 1'
#
loop_
_entity.id
_entity.type
_entity.pdbx_description
1 polymer ?
#
loop_
_entity_poly.entity_id
_entity_poly.type
_entity_poly.pdbx_seq_one_letter_code
_entity_poly.pdbx_strand_id
1 'polypeptide(L)'
;DVCNDLKTGALVGASPRRQQIMQIAGVAAAALVMAPVLQLLHDNTPGGIGGKELAAPQAQLFASLARGFFGEDGGLPWNMVAWGVGLGVVVLIIDFILAKSNAKFRAHLMPLAVGMYLPFELATPILAGGFIAWLLSRGMDEEKAERTLRPGILFASGVVAGESLMGIGLALLVSFNITGLNLELSPTVVTAITLVVAALMLLAFFLKGRDRSGER
;
A
#
# COMPACT_ATOMS: atom_id res chain seq x y z
N ASP A 1 -9.09 -6.17 -11.20
CA ASP A 1 -9.90 -5.29 -10.34
C ASP A 1 -11.26 -4.99 -10.96
N VAL A 2 -11.30 -4.27 -12.08
CA VAL A 2 -12.54 -3.96 -12.84
C VAL A 2 -13.47 -5.17 -13.05
N CYS A 3 -12.93 -6.33 -13.45
CA CYS A 3 -13.74 -7.55 -13.63
C CYS A 3 -14.36 -8.08 -12.31
N ASN A 4 -13.68 -7.90 -11.17
CA ASN A 4 -14.21 -8.28 -9.86
C ASN A 4 -15.30 -7.31 -9.41
N ASP A 5 -15.14 -6.01 -9.68
CA ASP A 5 -16.19 -5.02 -9.41
C ASP A 5 -17.45 -5.29 -10.21
N LEU A 6 -17.32 -5.58 -11.51
CA LEU A 6 -18.47 -5.90 -12.36
C LEU A 6 -19.18 -7.19 -11.91
N LYS A 7 -18.41 -8.19 -11.47
CA LYS A 7 -18.98 -9.44 -10.93
C LYS A 7 -19.72 -9.17 -9.62
N THR A 8 -19.11 -8.47 -8.67
CA THR A 8 -19.72 -8.12 -7.38
C THR A 8 -20.95 -7.24 -7.59
N GLY A 9 -20.85 -6.25 -8.46
CA GLY A 9 -21.95 -5.36 -8.84
C GLY A 9 -23.12 -6.13 -9.45
N ALA A 10 -22.87 -7.06 -10.36
CA ALA A 10 -23.90 -7.92 -10.91
C ALA A 10 -24.57 -8.80 -9.82
N LEU A 11 -23.81 -9.33 -8.86
CA LEU A 11 -24.33 -10.15 -7.76
C LEU A 11 -25.25 -9.36 -6.82
N VAL A 12 -25.03 -8.06 -6.65
CA VAL A 12 -25.90 -7.16 -5.85
C VAL A 12 -26.97 -6.44 -6.69
N GLY A 13 -27.16 -6.84 -7.96
CA GLY A 13 -28.21 -6.32 -8.84
C GLY A 13 -27.89 -5.00 -9.55
N ALA A 14 -26.64 -4.54 -9.55
CA ALA A 14 -26.23 -3.35 -10.28
C ALA A 14 -26.24 -3.59 -11.80
N SER A 15 -26.57 -2.55 -12.58
CA SER A 15 -26.52 -2.61 -14.05
C SER A 15 -25.07 -2.57 -14.54
N PRO A 16 -24.54 -3.62 -15.21
CA PRO A 16 -23.14 -3.68 -15.61
C PRO A 16 -22.75 -2.54 -16.56
N ARG A 17 -23.66 -2.14 -17.46
CA ARG A 17 -23.42 -1.02 -18.39
C ARG A 17 -23.22 0.30 -17.65
N ARG A 18 -24.06 0.58 -16.65
CA ARG A 18 -23.95 1.82 -15.85
C ARG A 18 -22.67 1.80 -15.01
N GLN A 19 -22.32 0.65 -14.45
CA GLN A 19 -21.09 0.49 -13.66
C GLN A 19 -19.83 0.71 -14.51
N GLN A 20 -19.77 0.15 -15.72
CA GLN A 20 -18.65 0.37 -16.63
C GLN A 20 -18.49 1.85 -17.01
N ILE A 21 -19.60 2.55 -17.31
CA ILE A 21 -19.56 3.98 -17.64
C ILE A 21 -19.04 4.79 -16.46
N MET A 22 -19.53 4.51 -15.24
CA MET A 22 -19.07 5.19 -14.03
C MET A 22 -17.60 4.89 -13.71
N GLN A 23 -17.12 3.66 -13.95
CA GLN A 23 -15.71 3.31 -13.79
C GLN A 23 -14.83 4.07 -14.78
N ILE A 24 -15.23 4.16 -16.06
CA ILE A 24 -14.49 4.94 -17.06
C ILE A 24 -14.46 6.42 -16.67
N ALA A 25 -15.60 6.99 -16.28
CA ALA A 25 -15.68 8.38 -15.83
C ALA A 25 -14.82 8.62 -14.58
N GLY A 26 -14.84 7.68 -13.63
CA GLY A 26 -14.01 7.73 -12.42
C GLY A 26 -12.52 7.70 -12.72
N VAL A 27 -12.08 6.81 -13.63
CA VAL A 27 -10.68 6.75 -14.06
C VAL A 27 -10.26 8.01 -14.80
N ALA A 28 -11.11 8.56 -15.67
CA ALA A 28 -10.82 9.81 -16.38
C ALA A 28 -10.68 10.99 -15.40
N ALA A 29 -11.60 11.14 -14.44
CA ALA A 29 -11.52 12.17 -13.42
C ALA A 29 -10.29 11.99 -12.52
N ALA A 30 -10.00 10.75 -12.09
CA ALA A 30 -8.82 10.44 -11.29
C ALA A 30 -7.53 10.76 -12.06
N ALA A 31 -7.45 10.43 -13.35
CA ALA A 31 -6.27 10.72 -14.17
C ALA A 31 -5.98 12.23 -14.27
N LEU A 32 -7.02 13.06 -14.43
CA LEU A 32 -6.88 14.52 -14.48
C LEU A 32 -6.31 15.12 -13.19
N VAL A 33 -6.59 14.49 -12.04
CA VAL A 33 -6.06 14.95 -10.74
C VAL A 33 -4.72 14.31 -10.43
N MET A 34 -4.56 13.01 -10.68
CA MET A 34 -3.36 12.26 -10.33
C MET A 34 -2.17 12.64 -11.19
N ALA A 35 -2.35 12.90 -12.49
CA ALA A 35 -1.23 13.28 -13.37
C ALA A 35 -0.48 14.54 -12.89
N PRO A 36 -1.13 15.69 -12.63
CA PRO A 36 -0.42 16.86 -12.11
C PRO A 36 0.12 16.65 -10.68
N VAL A 37 -0.56 15.88 -9.84
CA VAL A 37 -0.05 15.56 -8.48
C VAL A 37 1.23 14.72 -8.56
N LEU A 38 1.25 13.69 -9.41
CA LEU A 38 2.44 12.86 -9.62
C LEU A 38 3.59 13.66 -10.22
N GLN A 39 3.30 14.57 -11.16
CA GLN A 39 4.30 15.47 -11.75
C GLN A 39 4.87 16.42 -10.68
N LEU A 40 4.01 17.05 -9.89
CA LEU A 40 4.40 17.91 -8.77
C LEU A 40 5.33 17.17 -7.80
N LEU A 41 4.96 15.95 -7.40
CA LEU A 41 5.77 15.11 -6.51
C LEU A 41 7.10 14.73 -7.15
N HIS A 42 7.10 14.35 -8.44
CA HIS A 42 8.31 13.94 -9.16
C HIS A 42 9.31 15.10 -9.26
N ASP A 43 8.84 16.30 -9.61
CA ASP A 43 9.71 17.45 -9.88
C ASP A 43 10.21 18.14 -8.59
N ASN A 44 9.44 18.04 -7.49
CA ASN A 44 9.70 18.80 -6.25
C ASN A 44 10.15 17.92 -5.08
N THR A 45 10.38 16.62 -5.31
CA THR A 45 10.92 15.72 -4.28
C THR A 45 12.29 15.19 -4.70
N PRO A 46 13.30 15.19 -3.82
CA PRO A 46 14.63 14.67 -4.15
C PRO A 46 14.60 13.24 -4.71
N GLY A 47 15.12 13.07 -5.92
CA GLY A 47 15.15 11.78 -6.63
C GLY A 47 13.83 11.38 -7.31
N GLY A 48 12.77 12.20 -7.19
CA GLY A 48 11.48 12.00 -7.83
C GLY A 48 10.81 10.66 -7.52
N ILE A 49 9.78 10.32 -8.29
CA ILE A 49 9.11 9.01 -8.21
C ILE A 49 10.12 7.90 -8.52
N GLY A 50 10.27 6.98 -7.59
CA GLY A 50 11.24 5.90 -7.64
C GLY A 50 12.57 6.21 -6.94
N GLY A 51 12.77 7.45 -6.48
CA GLY A 51 13.84 7.80 -5.57
C GLY A 51 13.62 7.26 -4.15
N LYS A 52 14.54 7.60 -3.24
CA LYS A 52 14.51 7.13 -1.84
C LYS A 52 13.28 7.65 -1.08
N GLU A 53 12.93 8.91 -1.30
CA GLU A 53 11.81 9.58 -0.61
C GLU A 53 10.43 9.15 -1.16
N LEU A 54 10.36 8.79 -2.46
CA LEU A 54 9.14 8.34 -3.12
C LEU A 54 9.35 6.95 -3.74
N ALA A 55 9.64 5.97 -2.89
CA ALA A 55 9.89 4.61 -3.33
C ALA A 55 8.65 4.05 -4.07
N ALA A 56 8.85 3.68 -5.34
CA ALA A 56 7.81 3.09 -6.18
C ALA A 56 8.29 1.77 -6.81
N PRO A 57 8.54 0.70 -6.01
CA PRO A 57 9.17 -0.53 -6.49
C PRO A 57 8.38 -1.20 -7.63
N GLN A 58 7.05 -1.19 -7.51
CA GLN A 58 6.18 -1.78 -8.51
C GLN A 58 6.22 -1.02 -9.84
N ALA A 59 6.25 0.32 -9.81
CA ALA A 59 6.38 1.13 -11.01
C ALA A 59 7.76 0.96 -11.67
N GLN A 60 8.83 0.88 -10.87
CA GLN A 60 10.17 0.62 -11.35
C GLN A 60 10.31 -0.74 -12.03
N LEU A 61 9.67 -1.78 -11.47
CA LEU A 61 9.64 -3.11 -12.09
C LEU A 61 8.94 -3.07 -13.46
N PHE A 62 7.79 -2.40 -13.58
CA PHE A 62 7.13 -2.27 -14.88
C PHE A 62 7.94 -1.44 -15.88
N ALA A 63 8.60 -0.37 -15.41
CA ALA A 63 9.48 0.44 -16.25
C ALA A 63 10.68 -0.38 -16.76
N SER A 64 11.31 -1.20 -15.93
CA SER A 64 12.45 -2.04 -16.34
C SER A 64 12.02 -3.16 -17.29
N LEU A 65 10.85 -3.76 -17.06
CA LEU A 65 10.28 -4.74 -18.00
C LEU A 65 9.98 -4.11 -19.37
N ALA A 66 9.39 -2.90 -19.39
CA ALA A 66 9.08 -2.19 -20.63
C ALA A 66 10.37 -1.88 -21.40
N ARG A 67 11.37 -1.26 -20.75
CA ARG A 67 12.67 -0.96 -21.37
C ARG A 67 13.33 -2.22 -21.92
N GLY A 68 13.41 -3.27 -21.11
CA GLY A 68 13.97 -4.55 -21.53
C GLY A 68 13.21 -5.21 -22.68
N PHE A 69 11.89 -4.99 -22.80
CA PHE A 69 11.10 -5.50 -23.92
C PHE A 69 11.35 -4.72 -25.22
N PHE A 70 11.53 -3.40 -25.11
CA PHE A 70 11.89 -2.54 -26.23
C PHE A 70 13.39 -2.57 -26.58
N GLY A 71 14.19 -3.37 -25.86
CA GLY A 71 15.62 -3.52 -26.12
C GLY A 71 16.48 -2.36 -25.59
N GLU A 72 15.87 -1.43 -24.85
CA GLU A 72 16.60 -0.45 -24.07
C GLU A 72 17.26 -1.21 -22.91
N ASP A 73 18.57 -0.97 -22.69
CA ASP A 73 19.38 -1.63 -21.66
C ASP A 73 19.70 -3.12 -21.89
N GLY A 74 19.90 -3.56 -23.14
CA GLY A 74 20.44 -4.89 -23.46
C GLY A 74 19.41 -6.03 -23.52
N GLY A 75 18.12 -5.68 -23.44
CA GLY A 75 17.01 -6.61 -23.56
C GLY A 75 16.68 -7.36 -22.25
N LEU A 76 15.54 -8.06 -22.25
CA LEU A 76 15.12 -8.86 -21.10
C LEU A 76 16.09 -10.05 -20.86
N PRO A 77 16.51 -10.31 -19.61
CA PRO A 77 17.30 -11.48 -19.26
C PRO A 77 16.41 -12.74 -19.27
N TRP A 78 16.14 -13.28 -20.46
CA TRP A 78 15.21 -14.39 -20.66
C TRP A 78 15.51 -15.64 -19.83
N ASN A 79 16.79 -15.90 -19.53
CA ASN A 79 17.17 -16.98 -18.62
C ASN A 79 16.62 -16.77 -17.21
N MET A 80 16.69 -15.55 -16.67
CA MET A 80 16.13 -15.22 -15.35
C MET A 80 14.60 -15.25 -15.37
N VAL A 81 13.98 -14.79 -16.46
CA VAL A 81 12.53 -14.88 -16.65
C VAL A 81 12.08 -16.34 -16.64
N ALA A 82 12.78 -17.24 -17.35
CA ALA A 82 12.49 -18.67 -17.37
C ALA A 82 12.59 -19.31 -15.97
N TRP A 83 13.62 -18.95 -15.18
CA TRP A 83 13.72 -19.38 -13.78
C TRP A 83 12.55 -18.88 -12.93
N GLY A 84 12.13 -17.62 -13.12
CA GLY A 84 10.97 -17.05 -12.44
C GLY A 84 9.66 -17.78 -12.78
N VAL A 85 9.45 -18.12 -14.07
CA VAL A 85 8.31 -18.94 -14.50
C VAL A 85 8.36 -20.32 -13.86
N GLY A 86 9.52 -20.98 -13.87
CA GLY A 86 9.70 -22.29 -13.24
C GLY A 86 9.38 -22.28 -11.74
N LEU A 87 9.90 -21.29 -11.01
CA LEU A 87 9.59 -21.09 -9.59
C LEU A 87 8.08 -20.84 -9.38
N GLY A 88 7.47 -20.00 -10.21
CA GLY A 88 6.03 -19.71 -10.15
C GLY A 88 5.18 -20.96 -10.35
N VAL A 89 5.54 -21.83 -11.31
CA VAL A 89 4.87 -23.12 -11.54
C VAL A 89 5.01 -24.03 -10.32
N VAL A 90 6.21 -24.12 -9.73
CA VAL A 90 6.43 -24.92 -8.51
C VAL A 90 5.55 -24.43 -7.36
N VAL A 91 5.48 -23.12 -7.13
CA VAL A 91 4.63 -22.52 -6.10
C VAL A 91 3.14 -22.80 -6.37
N LEU A 92 2.69 -22.71 -7.62
CA LEU A 92 1.32 -23.03 -8.00
C LEU A 92 0.97 -24.50 -7.74
N ILE A 93 1.89 -25.42 -8.03
CA ILE A 93 1.70 -26.85 -7.74
C ILE A 93 1.58 -27.06 -6.22
N ILE A 94 2.44 -26.43 -5.43
CA ILE A 94 2.39 -26.49 -3.95
C ILE A 94 1.04 -25.96 -3.46
N ASP A 95 0.60 -24.78 -3.93
CA ASP A 95 -0.68 -24.21 -3.53
C ASP A 95 -1.86 -25.10 -3.92
N PHE A 96 -1.81 -25.71 -5.10
CA PHE A 96 -2.84 -26.66 -5.56
C PHE A 96 -2.90 -27.92 -4.68
N ILE A 97 -1.74 -28.47 -4.26
CA ILE A 97 -1.70 -29.60 -3.34
C ILE A 97 -2.27 -29.21 -1.98
N LEU A 98 -1.86 -28.06 -1.43
CA LEU A 98 -2.38 -27.53 -0.16
C LEU A 98 -3.89 -27.29 -0.21
N ALA A 99 -4.40 -26.78 -1.34
CA ALA A 99 -5.82 -26.61 -1.59
C ALA A 99 -6.57 -27.93 -1.46
N LYS A 100 -6.07 -28.98 -2.11
CA LYS A 100 -6.70 -30.30 -2.14
C LYS A 100 -6.63 -30.99 -0.79
N SER A 101 -5.57 -30.75 -0.02
CA SER A 101 -5.40 -31.26 1.35
C SER A 101 -6.23 -30.51 2.40
N ASN A 102 -7.04 -29.52 2.00
CA ASN A 102 -7.86 -28.69 2.89
C ASN A 102 -7.03 -28.05 4.02
N ALA A 103 -5.78 -27.69 3.70
CA ALA A 103 -4.87 -27.08 4.64
C ALA A 103 -5.34 -25.67 5.02
N LYS A 104 -5.19 -25.30 6.30
CA LYS A 104 -5.48 -23.94 6.78
C LYS A 104 -4.57 -22.88 6.15
N PHE A 105 -3.39 -23.30 5.68
CA PHE A 105 -2.40 -22.44 5.03
C PHE A 105 -2.43 -22.63 3.51
N ARG A 106 -2.33 -21.51 2.77
CA ARG A 106 -2.31 -21.46 1.31
C ARG A 106 -1.08 -20.71 0.82
N ALA A 107 -0.41 -21.25 -0.18
CA ALA A 107 0.80 -20.68 -0.76
C ALA A 107 0.44 -19.80 -1.98
N HIS A 108 -0.43 -18.81 -1.76
CA HIS A 108 -0.87 -17.93 -2.85
C HIS A 108 0.33 -17.26 -3.53
N LEU A 109 0.41 -17.39 -4.86
CA LEU A 109 1.52 -16.88 -5.66
C LEU A 109 1.68 -15.36 -5.55
N MET A 110 0.56 -14.62 -5.47
CA MET A 110 0.56 -13.15 -5.48
C MET A 110 1.26 -12.54 -4.24
N PRO A 111 0.90 -12.89 -2.99
CA PRO A 111 1.65 -12.43 -1.81
C PRO A 111 3.13 -12.79 -1.84
N LEU A 112 3.47 -13.99 -2.34
CA LEU A 112 4.86 -14.43 -2.44
C LEU A 112 5.64 -13.55 -3.43
N ALA A 113 5.10 -13.33 -4.63
CA ALA A 113 5.71 -12.49 -5.65
C ALA A 113 5.89 -11.04 -5.14
N VAL A 114 4.89 -10.49 -4.46
CA VAL A 114 4.97 -9.16 -3.84
C VAL A 114 6.09 -9.10 -2.80
N GLY A 115 6.19 -10.11 -1.93
CA GLY A 115 7.27 -10.19 -0.95
C GLY A 115 8.68 -10.26 -1.55
N MET A 116 8.83 -10.84 -2.75
CA MET A 116 10.14 -10.96 -3.42
C MET A 116 10.67 -9.64 -3.98
N TYR A 117 9.79 -8.73 -4.43
CA TYR A 117 10.23 -7.45 -5.02
C TYR A 117 10.14 -6.27 -4.05
N LEU A 118 9.46 -6.42 -2.91
CA LEU A 118 9.36 -5.35 -1.93
C LEU A 118 10.70 -5.14 -1.19
N PRO A 119 11.14 -3.88 -1.03
CA PRO A 119 12.28 -3.55 -0.19
C PRO A 119 12.11 -4.07 1.24
N PHE A 120 13.22 -4.47 1.88
CA PHE A 120 13.22 -4.98 3.25
C PHE A 120 12.62 -3.98 4.26
N GLU A 121 12.82 -2.68 4.02
CA GLU A 121 12.26 -1.57 4.81
C GLU A 121 10.72 -1.55 4.79
N LEU A 122 10.09 -2.01 3.70
CA LEU A 122 8.63 -2.16 3.61
C LEU A 122 8.17 -3.54 4.07
N ALA A 123 8.93 -4.59 3.76
CA ALA A 123 8.56 -5.96 4.11
C ALA A 123 8.52 -6.20 5.63
N THR A 124 9.45 -5.62 6.38
CA THR A 124 9.56 -5.79 7.84
C THR A 124 8.34 -5.27 8.61
N PRO A 125 7.88 -4.01 8.43
CA PRO A 125 6.68 -3.53 9.11
C PRO A 125 5.40 -4.25 8.65
N ILE A 126 5.31 -4.66 7.38
CA ILE A 126 4.19 -5.49 6.89
C ILE A 126 4.16 -6.84 7.62
N LEU A 127 5.31 -7.51 7.74
CA LEU A 127 5.42 -8.78 8.46
C LEU A 127 5.09 -8.61 9.95
N ALA A 128 5.61 -7.57 10.59
CA ALA A 128 5.31 -7.26 11.99
C ALA A 128 3.81 -7.02 12.20
N GLY A 129 3.17 -6.23 11.34
CA GLY A 129 1.73 -5.99 11.37
C GLY A 129 0.92 -7.27 11.17
N GLY A 130 1.31 -8.12 10.22
CA GLY A 130 0.69 -9.42 9.99
C GLY A 130 0.85 -10.38 11.17
N PHE A 131 2.02 -10.38 11.82
CA PHE A 131 2.28 -11.18 13.01
C PHE A 131 1.45 -10.72 14.22
N ILE A 132 1.35 -9.39 14.43
CA ILE A 132 0.47 -8.81 15.46
C ILE A 132 -0.98 -9.19 15.17
N ALA A 133 -1.45 -9.05 13.93
CA ALA A 133 -2.81 -9.40 13.55
C ALA A 133 -3.08 -10.89 13.82
N TRP A 134 -2.14 -11.77 13.44
CA TRP A 134 -2.24 -13.20 13.70
C TRP A 134 -2.30 -13.53 15.19
N LEU A 135 -1.48 -12.89 16.03
CA LEU A 135 -1.52 -13.08 17.49
C LEU A 135 -2.87 -12.62 18.08
N LEU A 136 -3.39 -11.47 17.64
CA LEU A 136 -4.62 -10.90 18.16
C LEU A 136 -5.89 -11.62 17.69
N SER A 137 -5.86 -12.24 16.50
CA SER A 137 -7.02 -12.95 15.94
C SER A 137 -6.99 -14.46 16.19
N ARG A 138 -5.96 -14.99 16.85
CA ARG A 138 -5.78 -16.44 17.01
C ARG A 138 -6.90 -17.05 17.84
N GLY A 139 -7.59 -18.04 17.27
CA GLY A 139 -8.68 -18.75 17.95
C GLY A 139 -10.01 -17.99 18.00
N MET A 140 -10.12 -16.89 17.26
CA MET A 140 -11.36 -16.13 17.11
C MET A 140 -12.08 -16.53 15.82
N ASP A 141 -13.40 -16.50 15.84
CA ASP A 141 -14.22 -16.60 14.63
C ASP A 141 -13.99 -15.37 13.73
N GLU A 142 -14.21 -15.50 12.42
CA GLU A 142 -13.92 -14.45 11.42
C GLU A 142 -14.54 -13.09 11.78
N GLU A 143 -15.80 -13.08 12.21
CA GLU A 143 -16.49 -11.83 12.56
C GLU A 143 -15.85 -11.15 13.78
N LYS A 144 -15.44 -11.92 14.79
CA LYS A 144 -14.77 -11.39 15.97
C LYS A 144 -13.36 -10.90 15.62
N ALA A 145 -12.63 -11.67 14.82
CA ALA A 145 -11.30 -11.30 14.33
C ALA A 145 -11.35 -9.97 13.57
N GLU A 146 -12.29 -9.82 12.63
CA GLU A 146 -12.46 -8.57 11.87
C GLU A 146 -12.76 -7.39 12.79
N ARG A 147 -13.71 -7.55 13.73
CA ARG A 147 -14.05 -6.50 14.71
C ARG A 147 -12.87 -6.09 15.59
N THR A 148 -11.99 -7.02 15.95
CA THR A 148 -10.79 -6.76 16.76
C THR A 148 -9.71 -6.03 15.95
N LEU A 149 -9.48 -6.40 14.69
CA LEU A 149 -8.41 -5.84 13.87
C LEU A 149 -8.80 -4.49 13.22
N ARG A 150 -10.08 -4.29 12.90
CA ARG A 150 -10.59 -3.14 12.15
C ARG A 150 -10.18 -1.76 12.70
N PRO A 151 -10.21 -1.49 14.02
CA PRO A 151 -9.78 -0.20 14.54
C PRO A 151 -8.31 0.11 14.25
N GLY A 152 -7.43 -0.89 14.40
CA GLY A 152 -6.00 -0.74 14.11
C GLY A 152 -5.73 -0.50 12.63
N ILE A 153 -6.41 -1.26 11.76
CA ILE A 153 -6.34 -1.07 10.29
C ILE A 153 -6.80 0.34 9.91
N LEU A 154 -7.92 0.80 10.48
CA LEU A 154 -8.46 2.13 10.19
C LEU A 154 -7.51 3.24 10.64
N PHE A 155 -6.93 3.13 11.84
CA PHE A 155 -5.94 4.09 12.33
C PHE A 155 -4.69 4.12 11.44
N ALA A 156 -4.12 2.97 11.12
CA ALA A 156 -2.96 2.86 10.25
C ALA A 156 -3.24 3.48 8.87
N SER A 157 -4.40 3.20 8.26
CA SER A 157 -4.78 3.80 6.97
C SER A 157 -4.91 5.33 7.05
N GLY A 158 -5.41 5.86 8.17
CA GLY A 158 -5.52 7.30 8.40
C GLY A 158 -4.15 7.96 8.53
N VAL A 159 -3.21 7.34 9.23
CA VAL A 159 -1.83 7.82 9.37
C VAL A 159 -1.12 7.82 8.01
N VAL A 160 -1.21 6.71 7.25
CA VAL A 160 -0.61 6.60 5.90
C VAL A 160 -1.21 7.61 4.93
N ALA A 161 -2.54 7.79 4.95
CA ALA A 161 -3.20 8.79 4.12
C ALA A 161 -2.79 10.23 4.53
N GLY A 162 -2.65 10.49 5.84
CA GLY A 162 -2.21 11.77 6.37
C GLY A 162 -0.77 12.10 5.95
N GLU A 163 0.13 11.13 6.04
CA GLU A 163 1.51 11.25 5.53
C GLU A 163 1.51 11.60 4.04
N SER A 164 0.74 10.86 3.23
CA SER A 164 0.66 11.07 1.78
C SER A 164 0.14 12.48 1.43
N LEU A 165 -0.91 12.94 2.11
CA LEU A 165 -1.46 14.29 1.93
C LEU A 165 -0.47 15.38 2.36
N MET A 166 0.24 15.17 3.48
CA MET A 166 1.29 16.09 3.94
C MET A 166 2.45 16.14 2.93
N GLY A 167 2.86 15.01 2.36
CA GLY A 167 3.87 14.94 1.32
C GLY A 167 3.49 15.76 0.08
N ILE A 168 2.25 15.65 -0.38
CA ILE A 168 1.72 16.50 -1.47
C ILE A 168 1.76 17.98 -1.07
N GLY A 169 1.34 18.32 0.16
CA GLY A 169 1.38 19.68 0.67
C GLY A 169 2.81 20.27 0.73
N LEU A 170 3.78 19.47 1.18
CA LEU A 170 5.20 19.86 1.22
C LEU A 170 5.76 20.05 -0.19
N ALA A 171 5.50 19.14 -1.12
CA ALA A 171 5.92 19.29 -2.51
C ALA A 171 5.32 20.54 -3.17
N LEU A 172 4.08 20.89 -2.82
CA LEU A 172 3.44 22.13 -3.25
C LEU A 172 4.16 23.37 -2.69
N LEU A 173 4.55 23.39 -1.41
CA LEU A 173 5.35 24.48 -0.84
C LEU A 173 6.72 24.61 -1.53
N VAL A 174 7.40 23.49 -1.78
CA VAL A 174 8.68 23.48 -2.51
C VAL A 174 8.51 24.06 -3.92
N SER A 175 7.40 23.76 -4.60
CA SER A 175 7.11 24.33 -5.94
C SER A 175 6.98 25.86 -5.94
N PHE A 176 6.60 26.46 -4.81
CA PHE A 176 6.58 27.91 -4.60
C PHE A 176 7.92 28.47 -4.05
N ASN A 177 9.01 27.70 -4.11
CA ASN A 177 10.32 28.02 -3.54
C ASN A 177 10.32 28.22 -2.02
N ILE A 178 9.34 27.65 -1.31
CA ILE A 178 9.31 27.64 0.16
C ILE A 178 9.98 26.35 0.61
N THR A 179 11.31 26.39 0.77
CA THR A 179 12.13 25.22 1.11
C THR A 179 12.32 25.04 2.63
N GLY A 180 11.89 26.00 3.44
CA GLY A 180 11.90 25.88 4.89
C GLY A 180 11.23 27.07 5.59
N LEU A 181 10.60 26.80 6.74
CA LEU A 181 10.25 27.83 7.71
C LEU A 181 11.33 27.87 8.79
N ASN A 182 12.14 28.93 8.80
CA ASN A 182 13.09 29.18 9.87
C ASN A 182 12.35 29.69 11.10
N LEU A 183 11.83 28.77 11.91
CA LEU A 183 11.13 29.08 13.16
C LEU A 183 12.09 29.32 14.33
N GLU A 184 13.42 29.33 14.10
CA GLU A 184 14.48 29.46 15.12
C GLU A 184 14.33 28.50 16.31
N LEU A 185 13.60 27.39 16.13
CA LEU A 185 13.43 26.36 17.14
C LEU A 185 14.65 25.46 17.17
N SER A 186 15.11 25.11 18.38
CA SER A 186 16.19 24.14 18.51
C SER A 186 15.72 22.75 18.02
N PRO A 187 16.60 21.94 17.39
CA PRO A 187 16.24 20.59 16.93
C PRO A 187 15.65 19.71 18.04
N THR A 188 16.10 19.89 19.28
CA THR A 188 15.58 19.21 20.46
C THR A 188 14.12 19.57 20.74
N VAL A 189 13.76 20.86 20.61
CA VAL A 189 12.37 21.32 20.80
C VAL A 189 11.47 20.77 19.69
N VAL A 190 11.92 20.79 18.43
CA VAL A 190 11.17 20.20 17.32
C VAL A 190 10.91 18.71 17.57
N THR A 191 11.95 17.96 17.92
CA THR A 191 11.84 16.52 18.22
C THR A 191 10.90 16.26 19.39
N ALA A 192 10.99 17.06 20.45
CA ALA A 192 10.11 16.94 21.61
C ALA A 192 8.64 17.19 21.23
N ILE A 193 8.36 18.24 20.44
CA ILE A 193 7.01 18.53 19.95
C ILE A 193 6.49 17.37 19.10
N THR A 194 7.29 16.84 18.18
CA THR A 194 6.91 15.69 17.34
C THR A 194 6.56 14.47 18.18
N LEU A 195 7.37 14.14 19.20
CA LEU A 195 7.09 13.02 20.10
C LEU A 195 5.82 13.23 20.94
N VAL A 196 5.58 14.46 21.42
CA VAL A 196 4.36 14.80 22.16
C VAL A 196 3.13 14.64 21.27
N VAL A 197 3.17 15.15 20.04
CA VAL A 197 2.06 15.02 19.09
C VAL A 197 1.81 13.56 18.73
N ALA A 198 2.87 12.78 18.50
CA ALA A 198 2.76 11.34 18.25
C ALA A 198 2.14 10.60 19.45
N ALA A 199 2.58 10.91 20.68
CA ALA A 199 2.04 10.33 21.90
C ALA A 199 0.56 10.70 22.10
N LEU A 200 0.17 11.94 21.83
CA LEU A 200 -1.21 12.39 21.90
C LEU A 200 -2.09 11.69 20.85
N MET A 201 -1.59 11.49 19.63
CA MET A 201 -2.32 10.73 18.60
C MET A 201 -2.55 9.27 19.03
N LEU A 202 -1.52 8.62 19.57
CA LEU A 202 -1.64 7.26 20.10
C LEU A 202 -2.60 7.21 21.29
N LEU A 203 -2.49 8.15 22.22
CA LEU A 203 -3.37 8.22 23.39
C LEU A 203 -4.82 8.46 22.98
N ALA A 204 -5.08 9.35 22.02
CA ALA A 204 -6.41 9.57 21.46
C ALA A 204 -6.97 8.30 20.81
N PHE A 205 -6.14 7.54 20.07
CA PHE A 205 -6.52 6.24 19.53
C PHE A 205 -6.88 5.24 20.63
N PHE A 206 -6.05 5.12 21.68
CA PHE A 206 -6.31 4.22 22.80
C PHE A 206 -7.57 4.58 23.59
N LEU A 207 -7.78 5.87 23.89
CA LEU A 207 -8.98 6.33 24.61
C LEU A 207 -10.26 6.06 23.81
N LYS A 208 -10.26 6.37 22.52
CA LYS A 208 -11.40 6.12 21.63
C LYS A 208 -11.63 4.63 21.38
N GLY A 209 -10.57 3.82 21.43
CA GLY A 209 -10.65 2.36 21.43
C GLY A 209 -11.30 1.80 22.70
N ARG A 210 -11.06 2.43 23.86
CA ARG A 210 -11.60 2.01 25.15
C ARG A 210 -13.10 2.30 25.30
N ASP A 211 -13.56 3.46 24.82
CA ASP A 211 -14.99 3.84 24.86
C ASP A 211 -15.87 2.83 24.11
N ARG A 212 -15.40 2.36 22.94
CA ARG A 212 -16.11 1.34 22.15
C ARG A 212 -16.14 -0.06 22.78
N SER A 213 -15.32 -0.29 23.81
CA SER A 213 -15.34 -1.53 24.58
C SER A 213 -16.33 -1.47 25.76
N GLY A 214 -16.77 -0.26 26.17
CA GLY A 214 -17.72 -0.05 27.26
C GLY A 214 -19.19 -0.04 26.82
N GLU A 215 -19.46 0.13 25.53
CA GLU A 215 -20.81 0.02 24.93
C GLU A 215 -21.20 -1.44 24.54
N ARG A 216 -20.50 -2.44 25.07
CA ARG A 216 -20.78 -3.87 24.84
C ARG A 216 -21.50 -4.50 26.02
#